data_AF-A0A839FBI9-F1
#
_entry.id   AF-A0A839FBI9-F1
#
_cell.length_a   1.000
_cell.length_b   1.000
_cell.length_c   1.000
_cell.angle_alpha   90.00
_cell.angle_beta   90.00
_cell.angle_gamma   90.00
#
_symmetry.space_group_name_H-M   'P 1'
#
loop_
_entity.id
_entity.type
_entity.pdbx_description
1 polymer ?
#
loop_
_entity_poly.entity_id
_entity_poly.type
_entity_poly.pdbx_seq_one_letter_code
_entity_poly.pdbx_strand_id
1 'polypeptide(L)'
;MMKRRTALLLACLLHVQGARAFFDRPWITPASPLASEPVSVGVHGGGCDAIAERAGFRQVTQVGNAIRILEYGHHWDFQEFCIYDPATVTHRIGTFPPGEYTLTVELIHNDGVPAPVVATLGVLAFTVSGQTVLASAVPATTARGSSVLLILS
;
A
#
# COMPACT_ATOMS: atom_id res chain seq x y z
N MET A 1 36.49 33.08 -34.52
CA MET A 1 35.42 32.06 -34.68
C MET A 1 35.64 30.83 -33.78
N MET A 2 35.86 30.99 -32.45
CA MET A 2 36.25 29.88 -31.56
C MET A 2 35.35 29.69 -30.31
N LYS A 3 34.23 30.41 -30.21
CA LYS A 3 33.34 30.40 -29.01
C LYS A 3 32.14 29.44 -29.09
N ARG A 4 31.84 28.85 -30.25
CA ARG A 4 30.66 27.98 -30.43
C ARG A 4 30.91 26.49 -30.13
N ARG A 5 32.16 26.03 -30.09
CA ARG A 5 32.48 24.61 -29.86
C ARG A 5 32.48 24.24 -28.37
N THR A 6 32.77 25.19 -27.48
CA THR A 6 32.83 24.96 -26.03
C THR A 6 31.45 24.77 -25.39
N ALA A 7 30.38 25.31 -25.99
CA ALA A 7 29.02 25.18 -25.47
C ALA A 7 28.44 23.76 -25.63
N LEU A 8 28.87 23.00 -26.64
CA LEU A 8 28.35 21.65 -26.89
C LEU A 8 28.86 20.61 -25.86
N LEU A 9 30.11 20.77 -25.39
CA LEU A 9 30.70 19.86 -24.40
C LEU A 9 30.10 20.05 -22.99
N LEU A 10 29.68 21.27 -22.65
CA LEU A 10 29.06 21.54 -21.34
C LEU A 10 27.61 21.02 -21.27
N ALA A 11 26.89 20.97 -22.39
CA ALA A 11 25.53 20.43 -22.45
C ALA A 11 25.47 18.90 -22.27
N CYS A 12 26.50 18.16 -22.69
CA CYS A 12 26.58 16.71 -22.49
C CYS A 12 26.87 16.30 -21.03
N LEU A 13 27.55 17.14 -20.24
CA LEU A 13 27.88 16.83 -18.83
C LEU A 13 26.69 16.99 -17.88
N LEU A 14 25.62 17.69 -18.29
CA LEU A 14 24.42 17.91 -17.47
C LEU A 14 23.39 16.77 -17.54
N HIS A 15 23.64 15.73 -18.36
CA HIS A 15 22.69 14.63 -18.59
C HIS A 15 23.09 13.31 -17.93
N VAL A 16 24.11 13.29 -17.06
CA VAL A 16 24.34 12.13 -16.18
C VAL A 16 23.34 12.20 -15.02
N GLN A 17 22.07 11.98 -15.31
CA GLN A 17 21.13 11.61 -14.26
C GLN A 17 21.50 10.19 -13.84
N GLY A 18 22.21 10.07 -12.73
CA GLY A 18 22.43 8.78 -12.08
C GLY A 18 21.08 8.11 -11.90
N ALA A 19 20.85 6.94 -12.48
CA ALA A 19 19.67 6.14 -12.15
C ALA A 19 19.76 5.85 -10.66
N ARG A 20 18.79 6.34 -9.91
CA ARG A 20 18.74 6.17 -8.45
C ARG A 20 17.82 5.01 -8.16
N ALA A 21 18.27 4.07 -7.35
CA ALA A 21 17.40 3.17 -6.62
C ALA A 21 16.55 4.03 -5.67
N PHE A 22 15.23 3.91 -5.75
CA PHE A 22 14.37 4.55 -4.76
C PHE A 22 13.06 3.81 -4.54
N PHE A 23 12.61 3.90 -3.30
CA PHE A 23 11.22 3.76 -2.90
C PHE A 23 10.79 5.03 -2.18
N ASP A 24 9.67 5.60 -2.59
CA ASP A 24 9.03 6.65 -1.81
C ASP A 24 8.38 6.07 -0.55
N ARG A 25 8.05 6.96 0.39
CA ARG A 25 7.29 6.57 1.58
C ARG A 25 5.97 5.90 1.16
N PRO A 26 5.68 4.67 1.62
CA PRO A 26 4.40 4.01 1.34
C PRO A 26 3.21 4.83 1.86
N TRP A 27 2.00 4.59 1.33
CA TRP A 27 0.77 5.23 1.80
C TRP A 27 -0.39 4.24 1.91
N ILE A 28 -1.41 4.60 2.69
CA ILE A 28 -2.63 3.80 2.87
C ILE A 28 -3.78 4.39 2.05
N THR A 29 -4.58 3.52 1.44
CA THR A 29 -5.83 3.88 0.74
C THR A 29 -6.99 3.01 1.25
N PRO A 30 -8.12 3.62 1.69
CA PRO A 30 -8.31 5.05 1.91
C PRO A 30 -7.49 5.55 3.11
N ALA A 31 -7.22 6.86 3.20
CA ALA A 31 -6.44 7.43 4.31
C ALA A 31 -7.14 7.30 5.69
N SER A 32 -8.47 7.18 5.69
CA SER A 32 -9.31 7.02 6.89
C SER A 32 -10.32 5.89 6.66
N PRO A 33 -9.89 4.61 6.70
CA PRO A 33 -10.76 3.48 6.39
C PRO A 33 -11.87 3.27 7.42
N LEU A 34 -13.07 2.93 6.94
CA LEU A 34 -14.13 2.38 7.78
C LEU A 34 -13.88 0.89 8.03
N ALA A 35 -14.41 0.34 9.13
CA ALA A 35 -14.25 -1.08 9.46
C ALA A 35 -14.83 -2.06 8.42
N SER A 36 -15.70 -1.60 7.53
CA SER A 36 -16.24 -2.38 6.41
C SER A 36 -15.43 -2.25 5.12
N GLU A 37 -14.45 -1.34 5.07
CA GLU A 37 -13.73 -1.00 3.85
C GLU A 37 -12.42 -1.80 3.73
N PRO A 38 -12.05 -2.21 2.51
CA PRO A 38 -10.74 -2.79 2.27
C PRO A 38 -9.65 -1.72 2.39
N VAL A 39 -8.63 -2.01 3.21
CA VAL A 39 -7.43 -1.20 3.31
C VAL A 39 -6.40 -1.74 2.31
N SER A 40 -5.78 -0.83 1.57
CA SER A 40 -4.67 -1.12 0.65
C SER A 40 -3.45 -0.28 1.00
N VAL A 41 -2.27 -0.79 0.70
CA VAL A 41 -1.01 -0.04 0.74
C VAL A 41 -0.54 0.24 -0.69
N GLY A 42 -0.12 1.47 -0.94
CA GLY A 42 0.55 1.87 -2.17
C GLY A 42 2.04 2.06 -1.92
N VAL A 43 2.87 1.60 -2.86
CA VAL A 43 4.31 1.81 -2.89
C VAL A 43 4.69 2.32 -4.27
N HIS A 44 5.42 3.43 -4.32
CA HIS A 44 6.00 3.98 -5.55
C HIS A 44 7.51 3.83 -5.47
N GLY A 45 8.12 3.37 -6.56
CA GLY A 45 9.56 3.18 -6.65
C GLY A 45 10.00 2.94 -8.08
N GLY A 46 11.31 2.83 -8.29
CA GLY A 46 11.87 2.56 -9.61
C GLY A 46 13.38 2.75 -9.70
N GLY A 47 13.85 2.90 -10.94
CA GLY A 47 15.26 2.98 -11.27
C GLY A 47 15.93 1.62 -11.11
N CYS A 48 16.59 1.43 -9.97
CA CYS A 48 17.28 0.18 -9.63
C CYS A 48 16.49 -0.69 -8.65
N ASP A 49 15.35 -0.19 -8.20
CA ASP A 49 14.45 -0.82 -7.25
C ASP A 49 13.16 -1.26 -7.94
N ALA A 50 12.68 -2.47 -7.64
CA ALA A 50 11.38 -2.94 -8.12
C ALA A 50 10.75 -3.94 -7.14
N ILE A 51 9.42 -3.91 -7.05
CA ILE A 51 8.64 -5.00 -6.43
C ILE A 51 8.35 -6.03 -7.54
N ALA A 52 8.60 -7.30 -7.24
CA ALA A 52 8.42 -8.40 -8.17
C ALA A 52 7.52 -9.48 -7.58
N GLU A 53 6.69 -10.08 -8.43
CA GLU A 53 5.86 -11.20 -8.03
C GLU A 53 6.70 -12.47 -7.89
N ARG A 54 6.52 -13.18 -6.77
CA ARG A 54 7.19 -14.46 -6.51
C ARG A 54 6.28 -15.37 -5.71
N ALA A 55 6.27 -16.67 -6.04
CA ALA A 55 5.52 -17.65 -5.27
C ALA A 55 5.90 -17.62 -3.78
N GLY A 56 4.90 -17.61 -2.90
CA GLY A 56 5.10 -17.44 -1.45
C GLY A 56 5.16 -15.98 -0.98
N PHE A 57 5.07 -15.02 -1.92
CA PHE A 57 4.90 -13.60 -1.68
C PHE A 57 3.66 -13.09 -2.42
N ARG A 58 3.00 -12.01 -1.96
CA ARG A 58 3.19 -11.24 -0.72
C ARG A 58 2.81 -12.00 0.54
N GLN A 59 3.47 -11.70 1.65
CA GLN A 59 3.07 -12.18 2.98
C GLN A 59 2.50 -11.02 3.80
N VAL A 60 1.25 -11.15 4.24
CA VAL A 60 0.63 -10.24 5.21
C VAL A 60 0.49 -10.99 6.53
N THR A 61 1.06 -10.46 7.60
CA THR A 61 0.98 -11.03 8.95
C THR A 61 0.48 -9.97 9.92
N GLN A 62 -0.22 -10.41 10.97
CA GLN A 62 -0.79 -9.52 11.97
C GLN A 62 -0.63 -10.10 13.37
N VAL A 63 -0.15 -9.28 14.30
CA VAL A 63 -0.05 -9.58 15.74
C VAL A 63 -0.67 -8.42 16.51
N GLY A 64 -1.89 -8.61 17.01
CA GLY A 64 -2.69 -7.52 17.58
C GLY A 64 -2.94 -6.42 16.55
N ASN A 65 -2.52 -5.19 16.87
CA ASN A 65 -2.65 -4.04 15.99
C ASN A 65 -1.40 -3.75 15.13
N ALA A 66 -0.38 -4.60 15.21
CA ALA A 66 0.79 -4.52 14.36
C ALA A 66 0.60 -5.41 13.12
N ILE A 67 0.62 -4.80 11.95
CA ILE A 67 0.51 -5.45 10.65
C ILE A 67 1.88 -5.36 9.97
N ARG A 68 2.30 -6.45 9.34
CA ARG A 68 3.54 -6.50 8.55
C ARG A 68 3.23 -7.05 7.17
N ILE A 69 3.69 -6.34 6.17
CA ILE A 69 3.67 -6.75 4.77
C ILE A 69 5.11 -6.96 4.30
N LEU A 70 5.39 -8.17 3.83
CA LEU A 70 6.68 -8.53 3.25
C LEU A 70 6.49 -8.74 1.75
N GLU A 71 7.05 -7.83 0.97
CA GLU A 71 7.12 -7.87 -0.49
C GLU A 71 8.42 -8.53 -0.95
N TYR A 72 8.40 -9.18 -2.11
CA TYR A 72 9.63 -9.58 -2.79
C TYR A 72 10.01 -8.54 -3.84
N GLY A 73 11.30 -8.31 -4.03
CA GLY A 73 11.76 -7.38 -5.05
C GLY A 73 13.20 -7.55 -5.48
N HIS A 74 13.64 -6.54 -6.21
CA HIS A 74 14.99 -6.39 -6.73
C HIS A 74 15.55 -5.05 -6.26
N HIS A 75 16.85 -5.06 -5.98
CA HIS A 75 17.65 -3.90 -5.66
C HIS A 75 18.99 -4.08 -6.39
N TRP A 76 19.45 -3.03 -7.06
CA TRP A 76 20.75 -3.02 -7.72
C TRP A 76 21.55 -1.77 -7.30
N ASP A 77 22.78 -1.96 -6.85
CA ASP A 77 23.70 -0.86 -6.52
C ASP A 77 24.33 -0.23 -7.78
N PHE A 78 24.38 -0.98 -8.88
CA PHE A 78 25.07 -0.60 -10.11
C PHE A 78 24.11 0.00 -11.13
N GLN A 79 24.42 1.24 -11.54
CA GLN A 79 23.58 2.02 -12.44
C GLN A 79 23.31 1.32 -13.78
N GLU A 80 24.27 0.52 -14.26
CA GLU A 80 24.21 -0.19 -15.54
C GLU A 80 23.11 -1.26 -15.60
N PHE A 81 22.59 -1.71 -14.44
CA PHE A 81 21.53 -2.72 -14.34
C PHE A 81 20.18 -2.14 -13.92
N CYS A 82 20.06 -0.82 -13.84
CA CYS A 82 18.83 -0.14 -13.45
C CYS A 82 17.87 -0.04 -14.64
N ILE A 83 17.08 -1.09 -14.83
CA ILE A 83 16.16 -1.25 -15.97
C ILE A 83 14.69 -1.05 -15.60
N TYR A 84 14.40 -0.67 -14.35
CA TYR A 84 13.02 -0.56 -13.88
C TYR A 84 12.51 0.87 -14.02
N ASP A 85 11.49 1.06 -14.86
CA ASP A 85 10.77 2.32 -14.93
C ASP A 85 10.05 2.59 -13.59
N PRO A 86 9.94 3.85 -13.16
CA PRO A 86 9.14 4.22 -12.00
C PRO A 86 7.69 3.73 -12.13
N ALA A 87 7.22 3.00 -11.11
CA ALA A 87 5.89 2.44 -11.08
C ALA A 87 5.28 2.56 -9.68
N THR A 88 3.95 2.63 -9.65
CA THR A 88 3.17 2.50 -8.42
C THR A 88 2.53 1.13 -8.39
N VAL A 89 2.68 0.44 -7.26
CA VAL A 89 2.03 -0.82 -7.00
C VAL A 89 1.09 -0.64 -5.81
N THR A 90 -0.14 -1.14 -5.92
CA THR A 90 -1.16 -1.07 -4.87
C THR A 90 -1.65 -2.45 -4.49
N HIS A 91 -1.77 -2.67 -3.19
CA HIS A 91 -1.92 -3.98 -2.62
C HIS A 91 -2.94 -3.98 -1.49
N ARG A 92 -4.01 -4.76 -1.64
CA ARG A 92 -4.99 -4.96 -0.57
C ARG A 92 -4.35 -5.72 0.59
N ILE A 93 -4.37 -5.15 1.79
CA ILE A 93 -3.82 -5.77 3.00
C ILE A 93 -4.89 -6.42 3.88
N GLY A 94 -6.15 -5.98 3.79
CA GLY A 94 -7.24 -6.60 4.54
C GLY A 94 -8.43 -5.68 4.79
N THR A 95 -9.27 -6.08 5.73
CA THR A 95 -10.35 -5.28 6.32
C THR A 95 -10.23 -5.50 7.83
N PHE A 96 -10.27 -4.43 8.61
CA PHE A 96 -9.88 -4.46 10.01
C PHE A 96 -11.02 -3.93 10.89
N PRO A 97 -11.17 -4.42 12.14
CA PRO A 97 -12.09 -3.83 13.09
C PRO A 97 -11.63 -2.41 13.50
N PRO A 98 -12.51 -1.59 14.10
CA PRO A 98 -12.16 -0.25 14.54
C PRO A 98 -10.99 -0.27 15.53
N GLY A 99 -10.04 0.64 15.34
CA GLY A 99 -8.84 0.72 16.19
C GLY A 99 -7.68 1.47 15.53
N GLU A 100 -6.60 1.61 16.29
CA GLU A 100 -5.33 2.20 15.82
C GLU A 100 -4.35 1.09 15.46
N TYR A 101 -3.76 1.18 14.27
CA TYR A 101 -2.89 0.17 13.70
C TYR A 101 -1.54 0.76 13.29
N THR A 102 -0.52 -0.10 13.30
CA THR A 102 0.78 0.18 12.71
C THR A 102 1.04 -0.82 11.59
N LEU A 103 1.31 -0.34 10.37
CA LEU A 103 1.75 -1.15 9.24
C LEU A 103 3.25 -0.98 9.02
N THR A 104 4.00 -2.07 9.05
CA THR A 104 5.41 -2.12 8.62
C THR A 104 5.48 -2.71 7.21
N VAL A 105 6.03 -1.96 6.27
CA VAL A 105 6.25 -2.36 4.88
C VAL A 105 7.71 -2.74 4.69
N GLU A 106 7.96 -4.00 4.34
CA GLU A 106 9.29 -4.55 4.15
C GLU A 106 9.45 -5.11 2.74
N LEU A 107 10.67 -5.05 2.22
CA LEU A 107 11.09 -5.65 0.97
C LEU A 107 12.17 -6.67 1.25
N ILE A 108 11.96 -7.92 0.84
CA ILE A 108 13.01 -8.92 0.78
C ILE A 108 13.54 -9.01 -0.66
N HIS A 109 14.85 -8.92 -0.80
CA HIS A 109 15.52 -9.01 -2.10
C HIS A 109 16.84 -9.79 -1.98
N ASN A 110 17.36 -10.22 -3.14
CA ASN A 110 18.66 -10.85 -3.26
C ASN A 110 19.55 -9.96 -4.13
N ASP A 111 20.63 -9.45 -3.55
CA ASP A 111 21.70 -8.65 -4.16
C ASP A 111 22.88 -9.52 -4.67
N GLY A 112 22.63 -10.81 -4.90
CA GLY A 112 23.64 -11.76 -5.38
C GLY A 112 24.46 -12.45 -4.29
N VAL A 113 24.21 -12.17 -3.00
CA VAL A 113 24.74 -12.96 -1.87
C VAL A 113 23.81 -14.12 -1.48
N PRO A 114 24.32 -15.16 -0.79
CA PRO A 114 23.54 -16.37 -0.49
C PRO A 114 22.39 -16.17 0.51
N ALA A 115 22.35 -15.07 1.25
CA ALA A 115 21.28 -14.77 2.20
C ALA A 115 20.45 -13.57 1.70
N PRO A 116 19.11 -13.64 1.76
CA PRO A 116 18.27 -12.51 1.38
C PRO A 116 18.42 -11.34 2.36
N VAL A 117 18.36 -10.12 1.83
CA VAL A 117 18.34 -8.89 2.61
C VAL A 117 16.89 -8.43 2.80
N VAL A 118 16.54 -8.00 4.00
CA VAL A 118 15.24 -7.41 4.32
C VAL A 118 15.42 -5.92 4.61
N ALA A 119 14.78 -5.08 3.81
CA ALA A 119 14.80 -3.62 3.94
C ALA A 119 13.42 -3.11 4.36
N THR A 120 13.37 -2.22 5.35
CA THR A 120 12.12 -1.54 5.72
C THR A 120 11.87 -0.35 4.78
N LEU A 121 10.80 -0.41 3.99
CA LEU A 121 10.39 0.67 3.10
C LEU A 121 9.66 1.79 3.87
N GLY A 122 8.94 1.43 4.93
CA GLY A 122 8.28 2.41 5.79
C GLY A 122 7.46 1.80 6.92
N VAL A 123 7.14 2.66 7.89
CA VAL A 123 6.22 2.35 9.01
C VAL A 123 5.12 3.41 9.00
N LEU A 124 3.88 2.96 8.95
CA LEU A 124 2.68 3.79 8.80
C LEU A 124 1.75 3.56 9.98
N ALA A 125 1.30 4.65 10.61
CA ALA A 125 0.19 4.60 11.55
C ALA A 125 -1.11 4.94 10.81
N PHE A 126 -2.20 4.22 11.11
CA PHE A 126 -3.53 4.53 10.58
C PHE A 126 -4.62 4.12 11.57
N THR A 127 -5.78 4.77 11.47
CA THR A 127 -6.94 4.51 12.33
C THR A 127 -8.09 4.01 11.48
N VAL A 128 -8.68 2.89 11.90
CA VAL A 128 -9.89 2.34 11.30
C VAL A 128 -11.08 2.82 12.12
N SER A 129 -12.01 3.50 11.47
CA SER A 129 -13.19 4.07 12.14
C SER A 129 -14.32 3.05 12.22
N GLY A 130 -15.07 3.09 13.32
CA GLY A 130 -16.33 2.36 13.45
C GLY A 130 -17.34 2.84 12.42
N GLN A 131 -18.05 1.90 11.79
CA GLN A 131 -19.23 2.27 11.03
C GLN A 131 -20.32 2.66 12.03
N THR A 132 -20.68 3.94 12.09
CA THR A 132 -21.90 4.33 12.79
C THR A 132 -23.07 3.77 12.00
N VAL A 133 -23.53 2.58 12.38
CA VAL A 133 -24.80 2.07 11.90
C VAL A 133 -25.86 2.96 12.54
N LEU A 134 -26.28 4.00 11.82
CA LEU A 134 -27.51 4.70 12.17
C LEU A 134 -28.57 3.60 12.20
N ALA A 135 -29.16 3.36 13.39
CA ALA A 135 -30.22 2.40 13.52
C ALA A 135 -31.28 2.75 12.47
N SER A 136 -31.44 1.88 11.46
CA SER A 136 -32.51 2.04 10.48
C SER A 136 -33.78 2.14 11.30
N ALA A 137 -34.47 3.28 11.23
CA ALA A 137 -35.68 3.49 11.97
C ALA A 137 -36.63 2.35 11.59
N VAL A 138 -36.78 1.36 12.48
CA VAL A 138 -37.72 0.27 12.28
C VAL A 138 -39.06 0.96 12.08
N PRO A 139 -39.70 0.86 10.90
CA PRO A 139 -40.99 1.49 10.70
C PRO A 139 -41.89 0.96 11.82
N ALA A 140 -42.40 1.87 12.64
CA ALA A 140 -43.32 1.51 13.70
C ALA A 140 -44.56 0.91 13.02
N THR A 141 -44.60 -0.42 12.92
CA THR A 141 -45.77 -1.15 12.49
C THR A 141 -46.84 -0.82 13.52
N THR A 142 -47.68 0.14 13.17
CA THR A 142 -48.87 0.47 13.94
C THR A 142 -49.79 -0.73 13.80
N ALA A 143 -49.65 -1.68 14.72
CA ALA A 143 -50.58 -2.78 14.86
C ALA A 143 -51.94 -2.17 15.24
N ARG A 144 -52.75 -1.83 14.23
CA ARG A 144 -54.19 -1.66 14.41
C ARG A 144 -54.71 -3.03 14.81
N GLY A 145 -54.92 -3.21 16.11
CA GLY A 145 -55.65 -4.34 16.64
C GLY A 145 -57.05 -4.35 16.04
N SER A 146 -57.27 -5.22 15.05
CA SER A 146 -58.60 -5.70 14.72
C SER A 146 -58.96 -6.76 15.75
N SER A 147 -59.72 -6.39 16.76
CA SER A 147 -60.42 -7.35 17.62
C SER A 147 -61.49 -8.05 16.78
N VAL A 148 -61.23 -9.28 16.37
CA VAL A 148 -62.26 -10.17 15.81
C VAL A 148 -62.98 -10.84 16.97
N LEU A 149 -64.22 -10.43 17.22
CA LEU A 149 -65.14 -11.09 18.15
C LEU A 149 -65.78 -12.29 17.43
N LEU A 150 -65.38 -13.50 17.81
CA LEU A 150 -66.02 -14.74 17.37
C LEU A 150 -67.28 -14.98 18.22
N ILE A 151 -68.46 -14.88 17.60
CA ILE A 151 -69.71 -15.37 18.16
C ILE A 151 -69.91 -16.80 17.64
N LEU A 152 -69.87 -17.77 18.54
CA LEU A 152 -70.27 -19.14 18.27
C LEU A 152 -71.79 -19.25 18.51
N SER A 153 -72.50 -19.81 17.53
CA SER A 153 -73.92 -20.14 17.57
C SER A 153 -74.10 -21.65 17.61
#